data_AF-A0A9P5HFK1-F1
#
_entry.id   AF-A0A9P5HFK1-F1
#
_cell.length_a   1.000
_cell.length_b   1.000
_cell.length_c   1.000
_cell.angle_alpha   90.00
_cell.angle_beta   90.00
_cell.angle_gamma   90.00
#
_symmetry.space_group_name_H-M   'P 1'
#
loop_
_entity.id
_entity.type
_entity.pdbx_description
1 polymer ?
#
loop_
_entity_poly.entity_id
_entity_poly.type
_entity_poly.pdbx_seq_one_letter_code
_entity_poly.pdbx_strand_id
1 'polypeptide(L)'
;MQGIIDVDYSTSTAGPTGAGARAKGRFRSLMQAGVHISQAEKHPRGFCQWFEGGIYENEYIKDEDGQWRILHLRYFPFWHGDVEHGWGYKVSGFVPFPTKTFPDDPKGPDMVVPSEQRMLWPDTRVVPFHYNHPITNQPVKDEDMQAPAFGDDAAGSLPALNLL
;
A
#
# COMPACT_ATOMS: atom_id res chain seq x y z
N MET A 1 -12.33 -2.76 -9.46
CA MET A 1 -11.13 -3.14 -8.68
C MET A 1 -10.47 -4.30 -9.42
N GLN A 2 -9.20 -4.17 -9.78
CA GLN A 2 -8.40 -5.25 -10.37
C GLN A 2 -7.45 -5.75 -9.29
N GLY A 3 -7.32 -7.06 -9.13
CA GLY A 3 -6.43 -7.65 -8.14
C GLY A 3 -6.03 -9.09 -8.44
N ILE A 4 -4.99 -9.54 -7.76
CA ILE A 4 -4.48 -10.92 -7.78
C ILE A 4 -4.47 -11.40 -6.33
N ILE A 5 -4.96 -12.62 -6.12
CA ILE A 5 -5.00 -13.26 -4.81
C ILE A 5 -4.31 -14.61 -4.96
N ASP A 6 -3.36 -14.88 -4.07
CA ASP A 6 -2.73 -16.18 -3.89
C ASP A 6 -3.14 -16.76 -2.53
N VAL A 7 -3.51 -18.04 -2.49
CA VAL A 7 -4.02 -18.71 -1.29
C VAL A 7 -3.18 -19.94 -1.01
N ASP A 8 -2.60 -19.97 0.18
CA ASP A 8 -1.78 -21.06 0.68
C ASP A 8 -2.51 -21.81 1.80
N TYR A 9 -2.86 -23.06 1.52
CA TYR A 9 -3.46 -23.98 2.47
C TYR A 9 -2.44 -24.88 3.17
N SER A 10 -1.15 -24.78 2.86
CA SER A 10 -0.10 -25.63 3.45
C SER A 10 0.03 -25.44 4.97
N THR A 11 -0.37 -24.27 5.48
CA THR A 11 -0.39 -23.91 6.90
C THR A 11 -1.74 -24.16 7.57
N SER A 12 -2.73 -24.70 6.84
CA SER A 12 -4.05 -24.95 7.40
C SER A 12 -4.06 -26.14 8.35
N THR A 13 -4.81 -26.03 9.45
CA THR A 13 -5.04 -27.13 10.38
C THR A 13 -5.99 -28.15 9.76
N ALA A 14 -5.81 -29.42 10.13
CA ALA A 14 -6.71 -30.49 9.73
C ALA A 14 -8.09 -30.24 10.38
N GLY A 15 -9.07 -29.83 9.58
CA GLY A 15 -10.42 -29.52 10.04
C GLY A 15 -11.29 -28.94 8.92
N PRO A 16 -12.61 -28.88 9.12
CA PRO A 16 -13.54 -28.45 8.06
C PRO A 16 -13.45 -26.96 7.75
N THR A 17 -12.87 -26.15 8.65
CA THR A 17 -12.81 -24.70 8.52
C THR A 17 -11.58 -24.24 7.74
N GLY A 18 -10.51 -25.05 7.67
CA GLY A 18 -9.25 -24.67 7.04
C GLY A 18 -8.53 -23.54 7.77
N ALA A 19 -8.75 -23.41 9.09
CA ALA A 19 -8.11 -22.43 9.94
C ALA A 19 -6.59 -22.48 9.81
N GLY A 20 -5.89 -21.35 9.90
CA GLY A 20 -4.45 -21.24 9.69
C GLY A 20 -4.02 -21.09 8.23
N ALA A 21 -4.92 -21.29 7.25
CA ALA A 21 -4.63 -20.95 5.85
C ALA A 21 -4.25 -19.46 5.72
N ARG A 22 -3.35 -19.17 4.77
CA ARG A 22 -2.87 -17.82 4.48
C ARG A 22 -3.28 -17.40 3.08
N ALA A 23 -3.45 -16.10 2.88
CA ALA A 23 -3.59 -15.54 1.55
C ALA A 23 -2.83 -14.23 1.43
N LYS A 24 -2.38 -13.91 0.23
CA LYS A 24 -1.78 -12.63 -0.13
C LYS A 24 -2.62 -12.01 -1.23
N GLY A 25 -2.89 -10.71 -1.13
CA GLY A 25 -3.80 -10.02 -2.03
C GLY A 25 -3.22 -8.70 -2.49
N ARG A 26 -3.09 -8.55 -3.81
CA ARG A 26 -2.74 -7.30 -4.47
C ARG A 26 -3.99 -6.63 -5.03
N PHE A 27 -4.27 -5.39 -4.67
CA PHE A 27 -5.43 -4.66 -5.20
C PHE A 27 -5.07 -3.22 -5.59
N ARG A 28 -5.47 -2.80 -6.79
CA ARG A 28 -5.41 -1.39 -7.17
C ARG A 28 -6.56 -0.62 -6.53
N SER A 29 -6.23 0.47 -5.86
CA SER A 29 -7.18 1.37 -5.23
C SER A 29 -7.15 2.75 -5.89
N LEU A 30 -8.34 3.32 -6.09
CA LEU A 30 -8.55 4.72 -6.39
C LEU A 30 -9.57 5.22 -5.37
N MET A 31 -9.21 6.25 -4.62
CA MET A 31 -10.01 6.77 -3.50
C MET A 31 -10.22 8.26 -3.64
N GLN A 32 -11.33 8.74 -3.09
CA GLN A 32 -11.60 10.16 -2.86
C GLN A 32 -11.79 10.35 -1.37
N ALA A 33 -11.16 11.37 -0.81
CA ALA A 33 -11.26 11.66 0.59
C ALA A 33 -11.24 13.17 0.82
N GLY A 34 -11.85 13.59 1.94
CA GLY A 34 -12.05 15.00 2.20
C GLY A 34 -12.97 15.26 3.38
N VAL A 35 -13.07 16.54 3.70
CA VAL A 35 -14.03 17.11 4.65
C VAL A 35 -14.87 18.09 3.86
N HIS A 36 -16.17 17.83 3.79
CA HIS A 36 -17.12 18.71 3.11
C HIS A 36 -17.15 20.11 3.77
N ILE A 37 -17.38 21.16 2.97
CA ILE A 37 -17.32 22.56 3.44
C ILE A 37 -18.24 22.84 4.64
N SER A 38 -19.41 22.16 4.70
CA SER A 38 -20.35 22.30 5.82
C SER A 38 -19.84 21.75 7.16
N GLN A 39 -18.75 20.99 7.17
CA GLN A 39 -18.12 20.42 8.38
C GLN A 39 -16.79 21.09 8.72
N ALA A 40 -16.29 22.00 7.87
CA ALA A 40 -14.95 22.56 7.96
C ALA A 40 -14.66 23.25 9.30
N GLU A 41 -15.64 23.95 9.88
CA GLU A 41 -15.46 24.66 11.15
C GLU A 41 -15.33 23.73 12.37
N LYS A 42 -15.90 22.52 12.30
CA LYS A 42 -15.96 21.57 13.42
C LYS A 42 -14.89 20.48 13.33
N HIS A 43 -14.51 20.13 12.10
CA HIS A 43 -13.57 19.05 11.87
C HIS A 43 -12.13 19.56 12.02
N PRO A 44 -11.24 18.87 12.78
CA PRO A 44 -9.88 19.34 13.06
C PRO A 44 -8.99 19.52 11.82
N ARG A 45 -9.39 18.97 10.67
CA ARG A 45 -8.67 19.13 9.39
C ARG A 45 -9.12 20.34 8.55
N GLY A 46 -10.18 21.05 8.94
CA GLY A 46 -10.77 22.08 8.07
C GLY A 46 -11.37 21.51 6.78
N PHE A 47 -11.68 22.37 5.82
CA PHE A 47 -12.08 21.96 4.47
C PHE A 47 -10.88 21.37 3.72
N CYS A 48 -11.05 20.18 3.14
CA CYS A 48 -10.07 19.58 2.25
C CYS A 48 -10.75 18.55 1.34
N GLN A 49 -10.22 18.36 0.14
CA GLN A 49 -10.62 17.28 -0.76
C GLN A 49 -9.41 16.86 -1.59
N TRP A 50 -9.30 15.56 -1.85
CA TRP A 50 -8.29 15.01 -2.74
C TRP A 50 -8.76 13.68 -3.31
N PHE A 51 -8.09 13.24 -4.36
CA PHE A 51 -8.16 11.88 -4.84
C PHE A 51 -6.77 11.25 -4.74
N GLU A 52 -6.74 9.94 -4.55
CA GLU A 52 -5.49 9.21 -4.38
C GLU A 52 -5.54 7.85 -5.04
N GLY A 53 -4.40 7.44 -5.58
CA GLY A 53 -4.20 6.12 -6.14
C GLY A 53 -3.14 5.39 -5.34
N GLY A 54 -3.33 4.09 -5.16
CA GLY A 54 -2.36 3.25 -4.47
C GLY A 54 -2.59 1.77 -4.71
N ILE A 55 -1.70 0.96 -4.14
CA ILE A 55 -1.76 -0.49 -4.20
C ILE A 55 -1.83 -1.03 -2.78
N TYR A 56 -2.79 -1.91 -2.54
CA TYR A 56 -2.77 -2.79 -1.38
C TYR A 56 -1.96 -4.03 -1.69
N GLU A 57 -1.07 -4.43 -0.78
CA GLU A 57 -0.33 -5.69 -0.80
C GLU A 57 -0.52 -6.41 0.55
N ASN A 58 -1.74 -6.87 0.77
CA ASN A 58 -2.20 -7.34 2.07
C ASN A 58 -1.91 -8.83 2.28
N GLU A 59 -1.82 -9.22 3.54
CA GLU A 59 -1.85 -10.61 3.97
C GLU A 59 -3.11 -10.90 4.77
N TYR A 60 -3.60 -12.12 4.66
CA TYR A 60 -4.82 -12.60 5.29
C TYR A 60 -4.58 -13.93 6.01
N ILE A 61 -5.36 -14.17 7.06
CA ILE A 61 -5.41 -15.44 7.78
C ILE A 61 -6.85 -15.92 7.86
N LYS A 62 -7.05 -17.23 7.73
CA LYS A 62 -8.33 -17.86 8.00
C LYS A 62 -8.37 -18.33 9.46
N ASP A 63 -9.33 -17.89 10.25
CA ASP A 63 -9.42 -18.28 11.66
C ASP A 63 -10.22 -19.57 11.87
N GLU A 64 -10.35 -19.97 13.13
CA GLU A 64 -11.03 -21.18 13.60
C GLU A 64 -12.49 -21.25 13.15
N ASP A 65 -13.16 -20.10 13.03
CA ASP A 65 -14.54 -19.99 12.54
C ASP A 65 -14.67 -20.11 11.01
N GLY A 66 -13.55 -20.33 10.31
CA GLY A 66 -13.50 -20.47 8.86
C GLY A 66 -13.61 -19.14 8.09
N GLN A 67 -13.53 -17.99 8.78
CA GLN A 67 -13.59 -16.68 8.16
C GLN A 67 -12.19 -16.10 7.93
N TRP A 68 -12.01 -15.40 6.81
CA TRP A 68 -10.78 -14.70 6.49
C TRP A 68 -10.74 -13.33 7.16
N ARG A 69 -9.60 -12.97 7.75
CA ARG A 69 -9.32 -11.66 8.33
C ARG A 69 -8.02 -11.10 7.77
N ILE A 70 -7.88 -9.78 7.79
CA ILE A 70 -6.63 -9.11 7.43
C ILE A 70 -5.63 -9.40 8.55
N LEU A 71 -4.50 -10.00 8.17
CA LEU A 71 -3.35 -10.19 9.04
C LEU A 71 -2.46 -8.94 8.99
N HIS A 72 -2.08 -8.53 7.79
CA HIS A 72 -1.29 -7.33 7.56
C HIS A 72 -1.95 -6.46 6.49
N LEU A 73 -2.32 -5.24 6.88
CA LEU A 73 -2.81 -4.20 5.97
C LEU A 73 -1.62 -3.37 5.49
N ARG A 74 -1.25 -3.51 4.21
CA ARG A 74 -0.18 -2.70 3.60
C ARG A 74 -0.75 -1.89 2.46
N TYR A 75 -0.88 -0.60 2.68
CA TYR A 75 -1.27 0.34 1.65
C TYR A 75 -0.06 1.16 1.22
N PHE A 76 0.29 1.07 -0.07
CA PHE A 76 1.31 1.90 -0.71
C PHE A 76 0.60 3.05 -1.43
N PRO A 77 0.52 4.26 -0.82
CA PRO A 77 0.00 5.43 -1.51
C PRO A 77 0.97 5.80 -2.64
N PHE A 78 0.47 5.83 -3.87
CA PHE A 78 1.31 6.09 -5.04
C PHE A 78 1.33 7.57 -5.40
N TRP A 79 0.16 8.22 -5.35
CA TRP A 79 0.04 9.65 -5.61
C TRP A 79 -1.21 10.24 -4.95
N HIS A 80 -1.16 11.54 -4.72
CA HIS A 80 -2.29 12.39 -4.37
C HIS A 80 -2.49 13.44 -5.46
N GLY A 81 -3.73 13.83 -5.69
CA GLY A 81 -4.05 14.98 -6.52
C GLY A 81 -5.27 15.71 -6.00
N ASP A 82 -5.43 16.96 -6.41
CA ASP A 82 -6.67 17.70 -6.24
C ASP A 82 -7.54 17.60 -7.50
N VAL A 83 -8.83 17.85 -7.37
CA VAL A 83 -9.75 17.70 -8.51
C VAL A 83 -9.47 18.74 -9.59
N GLU A 84 -9.00 19.91 -9.16
CA GLU A 84 -8.80 21.11 -9.97
C GLU A 84 -7.61 21.01 -10.93
N HIS A 85 -6.47 20.50 -10.47
CA HIS A 85 -5.23 20.39 -11.27
C HIS A 85 -4.93 18.95 -11.70
N GLY A 86 -5.43 17.95 -10.97
CA GLY A 86 -5.18 16.54 -11.22
C GLY A 86 -3.83 16.05 -10.67
N TRP A 87 -3.53 14.76 -10.88
CA TRP A 87 -2.44 14.04 -10.21
C TRP A 87 -1.04 14.41 -10.73
N GLY A 88 -0.95 14.97 -11.95
CA GLY A 88 0.33 15.34 -12.57
C GLY A 88 0.98 16.57 -11.94
N TYR A 89 0.21 17.37 -11.20
CA TYR A 89 0.74 18.52 -10.47
C TYR A 89 1.13 18.10 -9.06
N LYS A 90 2.36 18.45 -8.66
CA LYS A 90 2.87 18.15 -7.32
C LYS A 90 2.10 18.96 -6.29
N VAL A 91 1.25 18.30 -5.52
CA VAL A 91 0.69 18.86 -4.29
C VAL A 91 1.46 18.24 -3.12
N SER A 92 2.52 18.90 -2.66
CA SER A 92 3.24 18.44 -1.47
C SER A 92 2.34 18.57 -0.23
N GLY A 93 2.23 17.51 0.57
CA GLY A 93 1.78 17.62 1.96
C GLY A 93 0.38 17.10 2.31
N PHE A 94 -0.22 16.21 1.52
CA PHE A 94 -1.47 15.56 1.92
C PHE A 94 -1.24 14.15 2.49
N VAL A 95 -1.78 13.94 3.70
CA VAL A 95 -1.64 12.78 4.59
C VAL A 95 -0.18 12.46 4.96
N PRO A 96 0.32 12.95 6.11
CA PRO A 96 1.66 12.60 6.56
C PRO A 96 1.75 11.11 6.88
N PHE A 97 2.92 10.52 6.61
CA PHE A 97 3.21 9.16 7.08
C PHE A 97 3.15 9.11 8.61
N PRO A 98 2.56 8.04 9.19
CA PRO A 98 2.63 7.83 10.63
C PRO A 98 4.07 7.81 11.13
N THR A 99 4.31 8.42 12.28
CA THR A 99 5.64 8.51 12.92
C THR A 99 5.73 7.76 14.25
N LYS A 100 4.60 7.29 14.76
CA LYS A 100 4.47 6.56 16.03
C LYS A 100 3.57 5.36 15.83
N THR A 101 3.86 4.28 16.54
CA THR A 101 3.03 3.08 16.56
C THR A 101 1.95 3.17 17.63
N PHE A 102 0.98 2.25 17.59
CA PHE A 102 0.18 1.94 18.77
C PHE A 102 1.09 1.34 19.87
N PRO A 103 0.89 1.62 21.17
CA PRO A 103 -0.16 2.48 21.75
C PRO A 103 0.20 3.97 21.86
N ASP A 104 1.41 4.39 21.51
CA ASP A 104 1.88 5.79 21.66
C ASP A 104 1.04 6.79 20.84
N ASP A 105 0.56 6.36 19.67
CA ASP A 105 -0.54 6.99 18.95
C ASP A 105 -1.71 5.99 18.87
N PRO A 106 -2.89 6.29 19.45
CA PRO A 106 -4.07 5.42 19.36
C PRO A 106 -4.54 5.15 17.93
N LYS A 107 -4.10 5.97 16.95
CA LYS A 107 -4.38 5.79 15.52
C LYS A 107 -3.14 5.34 14.74
N GLY A 108 -2.03 5.08 15.43
CA GLY A 108 -0.79 4.62 14.83
C GLY A 108 -0.89 3.17 14.34
N PRO A 109 -0.07 2.77 13.35
CA PRO A 109 0.03 1.39 12.91
C PRO A 109 0.78 0.52 13.94
N ASP A 110 0.80 -0.78 13.72
CA ASP A 110 1.66 -1.70 14.46
C ASP A 110 3.15 -1.52 14.13
N MET A 111 3.45 -0.99 12.93
CA MET A 111 4.79 -0.73 12.44
C MET A 111 4.85 0.56 11.62
N VAL A 112 5.87 1.38 11.86
CA VAL A 112 6.18 2.56 11.05
C VAL A 112 7.12 2.16 9.92
N VAL A 113 6.78 2.56 8.68
CA VAL A 113 7.63 2.35 7.51
C VAL A 113 8.89 3.24 7.60
N PRO A 114 10.11 2.69 7.48
CA PRO A 114 11.35 3.44 7.41
C PRO A 114 11.36 4.46 6.27
N SER A 115 12.05 5.59 6.44
CA SER A 115 12.01 6.72 5.48
C SER A 115 12.39 6.34 4.06
N GLU A 116 13.34 5.42 3.89
CA GLU A 116 13.85 4.93 2.61
C GLU A 116 12.86 4.02 1.87
N GLN A 117 11.92 3.42 2.59
CA GLN A 117 10.83 2.57 2.06
C GLN A 117 9.54 3.38 1.82
N ARG A 118 9.48 4.65 2.24
CA ARG A 118 8.33 5.51 1.96
C ARG A 118 8.38 5.96 0.52
N MET A 119 7.28 5.77 -0.17
CA MET A 119 7.08 6.24 -1.53
C MET A 119 5.82 7.10 -1.59
N LEU A 120 5.89 8.17 -2.35
CA LEU A 120 4.78 8.98 -2.81
C LEU A 120 5.29 9.81 -3.99
N TRP A 121 4.44 10.07 -4.98
CA TRP A 121 4.78 10.93 -6.10
C TRP A 121 5.56 12.18 -5.66
N PRO A 122 6.72 12.49 -6.27
CA PRO A 122 7.23 11.98 -7.55
C PRO A 122 8.02 10.67 -7.51
N ASP A 123 8.13 10.01 -6.35
CA ASP A 123 8.71 8.67 -6.30
C ASP A 123 7.78 7.67 -7.01
N THR A 124 8.31 7.00 -8.03
CA THR A 124 7.58 6.07 -8.89
C THR A 124 8.12 4.64 -8.82
N ARG A 125 8.90 4.30 -7.78
CA ARG A 125 9.40 2.94 -7.56
C ARG A 125 8.24 1.93 -7.59
N VAL A 126 8.52 0.72 -8.04
CA VAL A 126 7.47 -0.28 -8.19
C VAL A 126 7.10 -0.85 -6.82
N VAL A 127 5.79 -0.91 -6.53
CA VAL A 127 5.30 -1.59 -5.32
C VAL A 127 5.71 -3.07 -5.40
N PRO A 128 6.34 -3.64 -4.37
CA PRO A 128 6.88 -5.00 -4.43
C PRO A 128 5.79 -6.04 -4.67
N PHE A 129 6.13 -7.13 -5.36
CA PHE A 129 5.20 -8.22 -5.67
C PHE A 129 5.35 -9.36 -4.66
N HIS A 130 4.24 -9.88 -4.16
CA HIS A 130 4.24 -11.13 -3.38
C HIS A 130 4.36 -12.40 -4.21
N TYR A 131 4.33 -12.29 -5.54
CA TYR A 131 4.31 -13.41 -6.50
C TYR A 131 5.36 -13.22 -7.60
N ASN A 132 5.78 -14.34 -8.17
CA ASN A 132 6.67 -14.37 -9.32
C ASN A 132 5.92 -14.13 -10.63
N HIS A 133 6.66 -13.74 -11.67
CA HIS A 133 6.10 -13.56 -13.00
C HIS A 133 5.41 -14.86 -13.49
N PRO A 134 4.13 -14.81 -13.94
CA PRO A 134 3.29 -16.00 -14.09
C PRO A 134 3.73 -16.99 -15.17
N ILE A 135 4.60 -16.56 -16.10
CA ILE A 135 5.11 -17.42 -17.17
C ILE A 135 6.51 -17.97 -16.83
N THR A 136 7.36 -17.15 -16.20
CA THR A 136 8.78 -17.50 -15.98
C THR A 136 9.04 -18.03 -14.57
N ASN A 137 8.10 -17.81 -13.66
CA ASN A 137 8.22 -18.10 -12.24
C ASN A 137 9.50 -17.51 -11.60
N GLN A 138 9.97 -16.37 -12.12
CA GLN A 138 11.10 -15.62 -11.57
C GLN A 138 10.59 -14.31 -10.94
N PRO A 139 11.26 -13.81 -9.88
CA PRO A 139 11.00 -12.47 -9.39
C PRO A 139 11.36 -11.43 -10.46
N VAL A 140 10.72 -10.26 -10.40
CA VAL A 140 11.15 -9.08 -11.15
C VAL A 140 12.51 -8.65 -10.60
N LYS A 141 13.45 -8.26 -11.48
CA LYS A 141 14.78 -7.84 -11.04
C LYS A 141 14.67 -6.54 -10.26
N ASP A 142 15.51 -6.37 -9.23
CA ASP A 142 15.52 -5.15 -8.42
C ASP A 142 15.72 -3.88 -9.27
N GLU A 143 16.56 -3.95 -10.30
CA GLU A 143 16.79 -2.87 -11.27
C GLU A 143 15.49 -2.40 -11.94
N ASP A 144 14.62 -3.35 -12.33
CA ASP A 144 13.32 -3.07 -12.97
C ASP A 144 12.26 -2.56 -11.96
N MET A 145 12.55 -2.65 -10.67
CA MET A 145 11.68 -2.19 -9.58
C MET A 145 12.06 -0.80 -9.06
N GLN A 146 13.21 -0.28 -9.50
CA GLN A 146 13.67 1.08 -9.22
C GLN A 146 12.96 2.10 -10.12
N ALA A 147 13.19 3.40 -9.86
CA ALA A 147 12.61 4.49 -10.63
C ALA A 147 13.66 5.53 -11.02
N PRO A 148 14.55 5.22 -11.99
CA PRO A 148 15.46 6.21 -12.53
C PRO A 148 14.73 7.34 -13.21
N ALA A 149 15.35 8.52 -13.21
CA ALA A 149 14.86 9.62 -14.02
C ALA A 149 14.94 9.24 -15.50
N PHE A 150 14.10 9.87 -16.32
CA PHE A 150 14.07 9.58 -17.75
C PHE A 150 15.42 9.85 -18.40
N GLY A 151 16.04 8.80 -18.94
CA GLY A 151 17.35 8.85 -19.60
C GLY A 151 18.54 8.53 -18.68
N ASP A 152 18.32 8.33 -17.38
CA ASP A 152 19.36 7.95 -16.42
C ASP A 152 19.39 6.43 -16.17
N ASP A 153 20.55 5.94 -15.69
CA ASP A 153 20.72 4.55 -15.27
C ASP A 153 20.17 4.31 -13.85
N ALA A 154 19.72 3.08 -13.60
CA ALA A 154 19.17 2.66 -12.32
C ALA A 154 20.18 2.74 -11.15
N ALA A 155 21.48 2.58 -11.43
CA ALA A 155 22.54 2.59 -10.42
C ALA A 155 22.62 3.87 -9.57
N GLY A 156 22.14 5.01 -10.10
CA GLY A 156 22.07 6.29 -9.38
C GLY A 156 20.77 6.52 -8.60
N SER A 157 19.82 5.58 -8.66
CA SER A 157 18.46 5.73 -8.14
C SER A 157 18.31 5.16 -6.73
N LEU A 158 17.19 5.49 -6.08
CA LEU A 158 16.81 4.84 -4.82
C LEU A 158 16.65 3.32 -5.04
N PRO A 159 17.07 2.49 -4.06
CA PRO A 159 16.86 1.05 -4.12
C PRO A 159 15.38 0.67 -4.27
N ALA A 160 15.15 -0.54 -4.80
CA ALA A 160 13.84 -1.15 -4.86
C ALA A 160 13.21 -1.25 -3.46
N LEU A 161 11.88 -1.14 -3.43
CA LEU A 161 11.10 -1.32 -2.21
C LEU A 161 11.04 -2.80 -1.83
N ASN A 162 10.74 -3.09 -0.57
CA ASN A 162 10.53 -4.46 -0.08
C ASN A 162 9.22 -4.58 0.71
N LEU A 163 8.66 -5.79 0.80
CA LEU A 163 7.55 -6.07 1.72
C LEU A 163 8.12 -6.26 3.13
N LEU A 164 7.79 -5.33 4.02
CA LEU A 164 8.13 -5.37 5.45
C LEU A 164 7.12 -6.20 6.24
#